data_AF-A0A6U4BUA8-F1
#
_entry.id   AF-A0A6U4BUA8-F1
#
_cell.length_a   1.000
_cell.length_b   1.000
_cell.length_c   1.000
_cell.angle_alpha   90.00
_cell.angle_beta   90.00
_cell.angle_gamma   90.00
#
_symmetry.space_group_name_H-M   'P 1'
#
loop_
_entity.id
_entity.type
_entity.pdbx_description
1 polymer ?
#
loop_
_entity_poly.entity_id
_entity_poly.type
_entity_poly.pdbx_seq_one_letter_code
_entity_poly.pdbx_strand_id
1 'polypeptide(L)'
;MASGEPSAAAAAAPPPEEDPAAAAAEAKYNKSLPSALDFKGLRRWPMPAAEVQLMETIKAMGEEEREQLQTAYKKKFLKSMALMEAKNTKMNLNKVQESWLRVMRAAKTKDLKLETEVLSQIFDRDLERKDALLQMYDRDLNESEEQQLTIVRSHLMNIDKLFEIQQSRLEGLEEEFLRMVKEIESEFLTEREHIMEAHNLFKSELQIVVQRIDNEEKGREQMETTEHNTQYELIRNRNIEEDHQMKSRLEEIIDQIKERCNTALQNYRDNTDSHAQEYKRLLQQDAHLSRKVDQKLRAVERMQSSIAHWKMKIAQNKQECEVRNAQLRTEKEQIQRHFQELKAKMAKMREEERGRLADLTTNAKECLQKLQEQIKMGERILRTAELCNKYETEREKVLSFYLSRDVDVDELQWDQEDFREEVRDALSDVGVDEWSYLDTFLKRYNKVMLDKLAIDKETSRLEQENHQLKSILKQFLDGVSVSEEVLSQANPLLIVNGRINLNHIPVKRSPDRKVVIEAATHFRELRAQQTVPKN
;
A
#
# COMPACT_ATOMS: atom_id res chain seq x y z
N MET A 1 -14.36 -17.09 38.68
CA MET A 1 -15.40 -18.06 38.27
C MET A 1 -14.71 -19.14 37.45
N ALA A 2 -15.00 -20.40 37.81
CA ALA A 2 -14.89 -21.66 37.07
C ALA A 2 -14.48 -21.59 35.57
N SER A 3 -13.74 -22.52 34.97
CA SER A 3 -13.41 -23.92 35.25
C SER A 3 -12.68 -24.46 34.02
N GLY A 4 -11.80 -25.47 34.15
CA GLY A 4 -11.39 -26.27 32.99
C GLY A 4 -10.06 -27.01 33.10
N GLU A 5 -9.94 -27.91 34.08
CA GLU A 5 -9.11 -29.13 33.94
C GLU A 5 -9.66 -29.99 32.77
N PRO A 6 -8.85 -30.84 32.09
CA PRO A 6 -8.16 -31.94 32.79
C PRO A 6 -6.82 -32.43 32.21
N SER A 7 -6.15 -33.23 33.04
CA SER A 7 -5.62 -34.56 32.68
C SER A 7 -4.10 -34.73 32.71
N ALA A 8 -3.73 -35.84 33.38
CA ALA A 8 -2.52 -36.64 33.24
C ALA A 8 -1.25 -36.20 33.99
N ALA A 9 -1.29 -36.43 35.31
CA ALA A 9 -0.36 -37.34 36.00
C ALA A 9 1.14 -37.24 35.64
N ALA A 10 1.84 -36.29 36.24
CA ALA A 10 3.28 -36.38 36.49
C ALA A 10 3.53 -37.35 37.66
N ALA A 11 3.49 -38.65 37.39
CA ALA A 11 4.10 -39.64 38.27
C ALA A 11 5.59 -39.68 37.95
N ALA A 12 6.39 -39.12 38.85
CA ALA A 12 7.85 -39.25 38.84
C ALA A 12 8.21 -40.75 38.86
N ALA A 13 8.62 -41.27 37.71
CA ALA A 13 9.27 -42.56 37.62
C ALA A 13 10.71 -42.40 38.12
N PRO A 14 11.16 -43.23 39.07
CA PRO A 14 12.53 -43.20 39.56
C PRO A 14 13.52 -43.54 38.43
N PRO A 15 14.79 -43.11 38.53
CA PRO A 15 15.82 -43.47 37.56
C PRO A 15 15.89 -44.99 37.41
N PRO A 16 16.15 -45.54 36.22
CA PRO A 16 16.34 -46.97 36.08
C PRO A 16 17.50 -47.37 36.98
N GLU A 17 17.21 -48.19 37.98
CA GLU A 17 18.21 -48.89 38.77
C GLU A 17 19.18 -49.57 37.79
N GLU A 18 20.44 -49.17 37.85
CA GLU A 18 21.53 -49.92 37.25
C GLU A 18 21.53 -51.31 37.88
N ASP A 19 20.90 -52.27 37.22
CA ASP A 19 20.98 -53.68 37.57
C ASP A 19 22.47 -54.08 37.54
N PRO A 20 23.10 -54.46 38.67
CA PRO A 20 24.48 -54.95 38.71
C PRO A 20 24.60 -56.39 38.16
N ALA A 21 23.70 -56.76 37.24
CA ALA A 21 23.66 -58.05 36.57
C ALA A 21 24.30 -58.02 35.17
N ALA A 22 24.61 -56.84 34.62
CA ALA A 22 25.31 -56.70 33.34
C ALA A 22 26.85 -56.81 33.47
N ALA A 23 27.43 -56.44 34.62
CA ALA A 23 28.88 -56.55 34.88
C ALA A 23 29.34 -57.95 35.34
N ALA A 24 28.41 -58.88 35.60
CA ALA A 24 28.72 -60.26 36.00
C ALA A 24 28.60 -61.29 34.85
N ALA A 25 28.13 -60.88 33.67
CA ALA A 25 27.96 -61.76 32.52
C ALA A 25 29.08 -61.66 31.46
N GLU A 26 29.90 -60.60 31.49
CA GLU A 26 31.07 -60.46 30.61
C GLU A 26 32.37 -61.09 31.16
N ALA A 27 32.40 -61.49 32.44
CA ALA A 27 33.54 -62.20 33.04
C ALA A 27 33.44 -63.75 32.96
N LYS A 28 32.39 -64.31 32.34
CA LYS A 28 32.17 -65.77 32.25
C LYS A 28 31.95 -66.34 30.85
N TYR A 29 32.20 -65.56 29.80
CA TYR A 29 32.10 -66.05 28.42
C TYR A 29 33.39 -65.91 27.60
N ASN A 30 34.55 -66.11 28.26
CA ASN A 30 35.82 -66.42 27.59
C ASN A 30 36.46 -67.72 28.10
N LYS A 31 35.65 -68.59 28.72
CA LYS A 31 36.01 -69.98 29.07
C LYS A 31 34.86 -70.93 28.76
N SER A 32 34.56 -71.10 27.49
CA SER A 32 33.91 -72.33 26.99
C SER A 32 33.82 -72.32 25.46
N LEU A 33 34.92 -71.99 24.79
CA LEU A 33 35.25 -72.82 23.62
C LEU A 33 35.44 -74.23 24.17
N PRO A 34 34.74 -75.26 23.69
CA PRO A 34 35.05 -76.63 24.04
C PRO A 34 36.42 -76.98 23.42
N SER A 35 37.48 -76.60 24.11
CA SER A 35 38.77 -77.27 24.04
C SER A 35 38.55 -78.68 24.56
N ALA A 36 39.00 -79.66 23.77
CA ALA A 36 38.83 -81.09 23.97
C ALA A 36 37.38 -81.59 23.75
N LEU A 37 37.13 -82.10 22.55
CA LEU A 37 36.35 -83.33 22.38
C LEU A 37 36.99 -84.39 23.30
N ASP A 38 36.51 -84.46 24.54
CA ASP A 38 36.95 -85.40 25.54
C ASP A 38 36.41 -86.79 25.14
N PHE A 39 37.15 -87.50 24.28
CA PHE A 39 36.91 -88.90 23.95
C PHE A 39 37.33 -89.85 25.10
N LYS A 40 37.24 -89.40 26.36
CA LYS A 40 37.39 -90.26 27.54
C LYS A 40 36.05 -90.87 27.90
N GLY A 41 35.67 -91.89 27.13
CA GLY A 41 34.41 -92.57 27.38
C GLY A 41 34.07 -93.68 26.40
N LEU A 42 35.05 -94.37 25.80
CA LEU A 42 34.78 -95.70 25.28
C LEU A 42 34.52 -96.62 26.49
N ARG A 43 33.29 -96.59 27.02
CA ARG A 43 32.80 -97.63 27.91
C ARG A 43 32.92 -98.93 27.14
N ARG A 44 33.79 -99.84 27.60
CA ARG A 44 33.65 -101.27 27.30
C ARG A 44 32.20 -101.61 27.62
N TRP A 45 31.45 -102.00 26.60
CA TRP A 45 30.12 -102.55 26.77
C TRP A 45 30.25 -103.82 27.61
N PRO A 46 29.60 -103.91 28.78
CA PRO A 46 29.54 -105.18 29.50
C PRO A 46 28.70 -106.13 28.65
N MET A 47 29.28 -107.26 28.26
CA MET A 47 28.51 -108.38 27.68
C MET A 47 27.52 -108.86 28.75
N PRO A 48 26.19 -108.86 28.49
CA PRO A 48 25.20 -109.36 29.43
C PRO A 48 25.50 -110.81 29.88
N ALA A 49 25.32 -111.10 31.17
CA ALA A 49 25.63 -112.41 31.78
C ALA A 49 24.91 -113.62 31.14
N ALA A 50 23.89 -113.39 30.31
CA ALA A 50 23.23 -114.41 29.50
C ALA A 50 24.08 -114.94 28.31
N GLU A 51 25.23 -114.32 28.02
CA GLU A 51 26.07 -114.63 26.84
C GLU A 51 27.21 -115.63 27.12
N VAL A 52 27.54 -115.88 28.40
CA VAL A 52 28.53 -116.92 28.78
C VAL A 52 27.90 -118.32 28.70
N GLN A 53 26.60 -118.44 28.98
CA GLN A 53 25.88 -119.71 28.98
C GLN A 53 25.56 -120.24 27.56
N LEU A 54 25.41 -119.34 26.58
CA LEU A 54 25.25 -119.73 25.18
C LEU A 54 26.59 -120.19 24.56
N MET A 55 27.72 -119.63 25.02
CA MET A 55 29.07 -120.06 24.62
C MET A 55 29.44 -121.47 25.11
N GLU A 56 28.91 -121.91 26.24
CA GLU A 56 29.17 -123.27 26.79
C GLU A 56 28.34 -124.36 26.10
N THR A 57 27.11 -124.06 25.70
CA THR A 57 26.26 -124.99 24.92
C THR A 57 26.73 -125.16 23.47
N ILE A 58 27.53 -124.21 22.96
CA ILE A 58 28.13 -124.28 21.61
C ILE A 58 29.27 -125.31 21.53
N LYS A 59 29.91 -125.72 22.65
CA LYS A 59 31.02 -126.70 22.66
C LYS A 59 30.63 -128.18 22.46
N ALA A 60 29.34 -128.48 22.21
CA ALA A 60 28.84 -129.85 22.04
C ALA A 60 28.22 -130.17 20.66
N MET A 61 28.19 -129.22 19.71
CA MET A 61 27.66 -129.45 18.34
C MET A 61 28.77 -129.44 17.28
N GLY A 62 28.54 -129.97 16.07
CA GLY A 62 29.55 -130.12 15.00
C GLY A 62 30.18 -128.78 14.55
N GLU A 63 31.42 -128.81 14.04
CA GLU A 63 32.22 -127.62 13.71
C GLU A 63 31.50 -126.64 12.74
N GLU A 64 30.73 -127.14 11.78
CA GLU A 64 29.99 -126.30 10.81
C GLU A 64 28.80 -125.55 11.44
N GLU A 65 28.07 -126.18 12.37
CA GLU A 65 26.94 -125.54 13.07
C GLU A 65 27.41 -124.48 14.08
N ARG A 66 28.60 -124.67 14.66
CA ARG A 66 29.25 -123.67 15.53
C ARG A 66 29.59 -122.40 14.77
N GLU A 67 30.18 -122.51 13.59
CA GLU A 67 30.54 -121.35 12.78
C GLU A 67 29.30 -120.61 12.27
N GLN A 68 28.24 -121.33 11.87
CA GLN A 68 26.98 -120.73 11.44
C GLN A 68 26.26 -120.01 12.57
N LEU A 69 26.20 -120.58 13.78
CA LEU A 69 25.60 -119.91 14.93
C LEU A 69 26.44 -118.74 15.43
N GLN A 70 27.77 -118.85 15.41
CA GLN A 70 28.67 -117.73 15.75
C GLN A 70 28.56 -116.59 14.74
N THR A 71 28.46 -116.89 13.44
CA THR A 71 28.28 -115.87 12.40
C THR A 71 26.88 -115.25 12.46
N ALA A 72 25.83 -116.04 12.69
CA ALA A 72 24.47 -115.54 12.91
C ALA A 72 24.36 -114.66 14.16
N TYR A 73 25.03 -115.06 15.24
CA TYR A 73 25.09 -114.29 16.49
C TYR A 73 25.88 -112.99 16.30
N LYS A 74 27.07 -113.02 15.69
CA LYS A 74 27.83 -111.82 15.30
C LYS A 74 26.98 -110.90 14.41
N LYS A 75 26.23 -111.44 13.45
CA LYS A 75 25.34 -110.67 12.57
C LYS A 75 24.18 -110.04 13.34
N LYS A 76 23.57 -110.74 14.31
CA LYS A 76 22.52 -110.19 15.19
C LYS A 76 23.08 -109.10 16.12
N PHE A 77 24.26 -109.30 16.68
CA PHE A 77 24.96 -108.33 17.52
C PHE A 77 25.30 -107.06 16.74
N LEU A 78 25.92 -107.20 15.55
CA LEU A 78 26.22 -106.10 14.65
C LEU A 78 24.95 -105.36 14.20
N LYS A 79 23.85 -106.08 13.95
CA LYS A 79 22.55 -105.47 13.60
C LYS A 79 21.93 -104.71 14.77
N SER A 80 22.03 -105.23 16.00
CA SER A 80 21.57 -104.56 17.23
C SER A 80 22.40 -103.30 17.51
N MET A 81 23.74 -103.40 17.35
CA MET A 81 24.65 -102.27 17.46
C MET A 81 24.37 -101.21 16.39
N ALA A 82 24.15 -101.60 15.14
CA ALA A 82 23.79 -100.68 14.06
C ALA A 82 22.45 -99.98 14.29
N LEU A 83 21.45 -100.67 14.87
CA LEU A 83 20.17 -100.05 15.26
C LEU A 83 20.34 -99.07 16.43
N MET A 84 21.16 -99.42 17.42
CA MET A 84 21.47 -98.54 18.54
C MET A 84 22.25 -97.30 18.06
N GLU A 85 23.18 -97.46 17.13
CA GLU A 85 23.91 -96.37 16.47
C GLU A 85 22.98 -95.52 15.60
N ALA A 86 22.06 -96.11 14.83
CA ALA A 86 21.05 -95.37 14.07
C ALA A 86 20.10 -94.55 14.99
N LYS A 87 19.72 -95.10 16.14
CA LYS A 87 18.92 -94.39 17.14
C LYS A 87 19.73 -93.26 17.80
N ASN A 88 20.99 -93.52 18.15
CA ASN A 88 21.88 -92.52 18.73
C ASN A 88 22.22 -91.41 17.73
N THR A 89 22.43 -91.70 16.45
CA THR A 89 22.64 -90.70 15.40
C THR A 89 21.40 -89.85 15.19
N LYS A 90 20.19 -90.42 15.18
CA LYS A 90 18.94 -89.63 15.12
C LYS A 90 18.77 -88.74 16.35
N MET A 91 19.04 -89.27 17.55
CA MET A 91 18.97 -88.51 18.80
C MET A 91 20.01 -87.40 18.86
N ASN A 92 21.23 -87.66 18.39
CA ASN A 92 22.30 -86.67 18.29
C ASN A 92 21.97 -85.61 17.23
N LEU A 93 21.40 -85.99 16.09
CA LEU A 93 20.94 -85.06 15.06
C LEU A 93 19.86 -84.12 15.61
N ASN A 94 18.87 -84.64 16.33
CA ASN A 94 17.84 -83.81 16.96
C ASN A 94 18.43 -82.87 18.01
N LYS A 95 19.38 -83.32 18.83
CA LYS A 95 20.10 -82.46 19.79
C LYS A 95 20.90 -81.37 19.09
N VAL A 96 21.57 -81.71 18.00
CA VAL A 96 22.31 -80.76 17.16
C VAL A 96 21.33 -79.75 16.54
N GLN A 97 20.22 -80.18 15.96
CA GLN A 97 19.18 -79.31 15.44
C GLN A 97 18.56 -78.41 16.51
N GLU A 98 18.28 -78.92 17.71
CA GLU A 98 17.76 -78.11 18.81
C GLU A 98 18.78 -77.06 19.26
N SER A 99 20.06 -77.44 19.35
CA SER A 99 21.15 -76.51 19.63
C SER A 99 21.28 -75.43 18.55
N TRP A 100 21.21 -75.80 17.26
CA TRP A 100 21.22 -74.87 16.14
C TRP A 100 20.00 -73.95 16.11
N LEU A 101 18.79 -74.45 16.38
CA LEU A 101 17.58 -73.63 16.50
C LEU A 101 17.69 -72.63 17.66
N ARG A 102 18.36 -73.02 18.76
CA ARG A 102 18.62 -72.11 19.87
C ARG A 102 19.63 -71.03 19.47
N VAL A 103 20.72 -71.40 18.80
CA VAL A 103 21.72 -70.44 18.28
C VAL A 103 21.12 -69.51 17.23
N MET A 104 20.39 -70.04 16.25
CA MET A 104 19.74 -69.24 15.20
C MET A 104 18.67 -68.31 15.76
N ARG A 105 17.86 -68.75 16.73
CA ARG A 105 16.92 -67.85 17.41
C ARG A 105 17.65 -66.76 18.19
N ALA A 106 18.72 -67.10 18.90
CA ALA A 106 19.51 -66.10 19.63
C ALA A 106 20.20 -65.10 18.69
N ALA A 107 20.67 -65.55 17.52
CA ALA A 107 21.21 -64.67 16.48
C ALA A 107 20.10 -63.77 15.91
N LYS A 108 18.98 -64.34 15.46
CA LYS A 108 17.89 -63.54 14.88
C LYS A 108 17.23 -62.59 15.88
N THR A 109 17.13 -62.94 17.16
CA THR A 109 16.63 -62.01 18.18
C THR A 109 17.61 -60.87 18.45
N LYS A 110 18.91 -61.10 18.36
CA LYS A 110 19.91 -60.01 18.40
C LYS A 110 19.77 -59.11 17.19
N ASP A 111 19.66 -59.68 15.98
CA ASP A 111 19.48 -58.90 14.75
C ASP A 111 18.21 -58.05 14.80
N LEU A 112 17.08 -58.62 15.22
CA LEU A 112 15.80 -57.90 15.34
C LEU A 112 15.84 -56.79 16.41
N LYS A 113 16.56 -57.01 17.52
CA LYS A 113 16.77 -55.96 18.53
C LYS A 113 17.58 -54.80 17.96
N LEU A 114 18.65 -55.11 17.22
CA LEU A 114 19.46 -54.08 16.57
C LEU A 114 18.66 -53.34 15.48
N GLU A 115 17.85 -54.04 14.68
CA GLU A 115 16.93 -53.42 13.72
C GLU A 115 15.91 -52.50 14.42
N THR A 116 15.36 -52.92 15.56
CA THR A 116 14.41 -52.11 16.36
C THR A 116 15.09 -50.87 16.95
N GLU A 117 16.33 -51.01 17.43
CA GLU A 117 17.13 -49.90 17.97
C GLU A 117 17.53 -48.90 16.87
N VAL A 118 17.90 -49.38 15.68
CA VAL A 118 18.15 -48.51 14.52
C VAL A 118 16.88 -47.78 14.12
N LEU A 119 15.72 -48.47 14.10
CA LEU A 119 14.44 -47.83 13.79
C LEU A 119 14.06 -46.79 14.85
N SER A 120 14.24 -47.07 16.15
CA SER A 120 13.95 -46.10 17.20
C SER A 120 14.84 -44.85 17.07
N GLN A 121 16.14 -45.02 16.82
CA GLN A 121 17.05 -43.90 16.58
C GLN A 121 16.65 -43.06 15.35
N ILE A 122 16.16 -43.70 14.29
CA ILE A 122 15.65 -42.99 13.11
C ILE A 122 14.39 -42.20 13.48
N PHE A 123 13.45 -42.80 14.22
CA PHE A 123 12.24 -42.12 14.68
C PHE A 123 12.56 -40.95 15.60
N ASP A 124 13.48 -41.10 16.54
CA ASP A 124 13.89 -40.03 17.45
C ASP A 124 14.48 -38.84 16.67
N ARG A 125 15.36 -39.11 15.70
CA ARG A 125 15.91 -38.06 14.83
C ARG A 125 14.84 -37.38 13.98
N ASP A 126 13.87 -38.14 13.48
CA ASP A 126 12.79 -37.56 12.69
C ASP A 126 11.82 -36.74 13.57
N LEU A 127 11.59 -37.15 14.83
CA LEU A 127 10.88 -36.35 15.83
C LEU A 127 11.62 -35.06 16.13
N GLU A 128 12.92 -35.11 16.43
CA GLU A 128 13.75 -33.91 16.67
C GLU A 128 13.70 -32.93 15.50
N ARG A 129 13.74 -33.43 14.25
CA ARG A 129 13.58 -32.59 13.06
C ARG A 129 12.21 -31.96 12.96
N LYS A 130 11.15 -32.71 13.28
CA LYS A 130 9.78 -32.20 13.25
C LYS A 130 9.55 -31.17 14.35
N ASP A 131 10.09 -31.39 15.53
CA ASP A 131 10.04 -30.45 16.64
C ASP A 131 10.83 -29.17 16.33
N ALA A 132 12.01 -29.28 15.70
CA ALA A 132 12.75 -28.11 15.22
C ALA A 132 11.95 -27.31 14.18
N LEU A 133 11.29 -28.00 13.23
CA LEU A 133 10.41 -27.34 12.25
C LEU A 133 9.19 -26.68 12.91
N LEU A 134 8.58 -27.32 13.91
CA LEU A 134 7.46 -26.72 14.65
C LEU A 134 7.92 -25.47 15.41
N GLN A 135 9.08 -25.49 16.05
CA GLN A 135 9.63 -24.32 16.73
C GLN A 135 9.95 -23.17 15.76
N MET A 136 10.45 -23.49 14.55
CA MET A 136 10.62 -22.50 13.49
C MET A 136 9.28 -21.90 13.07
N TYR A 137 8.26 -22.73 12.83
CA TYR A 137 6.93 -22.23 12.45
C TYR A 137 6.27 -21.41 13.56
N ASP A 138 6.42 -21.77 14.83
CA ASP A 138 5.92 -20.97 15.95
C ASP A 138 6.60 -19.60 15.99
N ARG A 139 7.91 -19.55 15.71
CA ARG A 139 8.64 -18.29 15.62
C ARG A 139 8.17 -17.43 14.44
N ASP A 140 8.04 -18.04 13.26
CA ASP A 140 7.57 -17.34 12.05
C ASP A 140 6.14 -16.80 12.23
N LEU A 141 5.28 -17.55 12.95
CA LEU A 141 3.92 -17.13 13.27
C LEU A 141 3.94 -15.92 14.21
N ASN A 142 4.74 -15.97 15.28
CA ASN A 142 4.90 -14.83 16.19
C ASN A 142 5.45 -13.59 15.47
N GLU A 143 6.45 -13.76 14.60
CA GLU A 143 7.01 -12.66 13.82
C GLU A 143 5.97 -12.06 12.86
N SER A 144 5.18 -12.90 12.19
CA SER A 144 4.08 -12.43 11.33
C SER A 144 3.01 -11.68 12.13
N GLU A 145 2.68 -12.12 13.35
CA GLU A 145 1.74 -11.42 14.23
C GLU A 145 2.29 -10.06 14.67
N GLU A 146 3.57 -9.97 15.07
CA GLU A 146 4.22 -8.71 15.43
C GLU A 146 4.28 -7.73 14.25
N GLN A 147 4.59 -8.22 13.06
CA GLN A 147 4.55 -7.43 11.83
C GLN A 147 3.13 -6.90 11.56
N GLN A 148 2.10 -7.74 11.68
CA GLN A 148 0.71 -7.32 11.50
C GLN A 148 0.32 -6.25 12.53
N LEU A 149 0.67 -6.43 13.81
CA LEU A 149 0.40 -5.44 14.85
C LEU A 149 1.11 -4.12 14.57
N THR A 150 2.36 -4.17 14.09
CA THR A 150 3.13 -2.97 13.73
C THR A 150 2.51 -2.22 12.56
N ILE A 151 2.08 -2.94 11.51
CA ILE A 151 1.37 -2.37 10.36
C ILE A 151 0.05 -1.71 10.81
N VAL A 152 -0.73 -2.38 11.66
CA VAL A 152 -2.00 -1.84 12.16
C VAL A 152 -1.76 -0.58 12.99
N ARG A 153 -0.77 -0.58 13.89
CA ARG A 153 -0.41 0.62 14.66
C ARG A 153 0.01 1.78 13.75
N SER A 154 0.88 1.50 12.76
CA SER A 154 1.32 2.51 11.79
C SER A 154 0.15 3.07 10.97
N HIS A 155 -0.74 2.20 10.49
CA HIS A 155 -1.93 2.60 9.75
C HIS A 155 -2.88 3.45 10.59
N LEU A 156 -3.12 3.08 11.86
CA LEU A 156 -3.95 3.89 12.77
C LEU A 156 -3.32 5.26 13.01
N MET A 157 -2.01 5.36 13.26
CA MET A 157 -1.32 6.64 13.38
C MET A 157 -1.43 7.50 12.10
N ASN A 158 -1.42 6.88 10.92
CA ASN A 158 -1.62 7.60 9.66
C ASN A 158 -3.07 8.07 9.49
N ILE A 159 -4.05 7.29 9.93
CA ILE A 159 -5.46 7.71 9.99
C ILE A 159 -5.63 8.88 10.95
N ASP A 160 -5.00 8.83 12.13
CA ASP A 160 -5.08 9.90 13.13
C ASP A 160 -4.48 11.20 12.57
N LYS A 161 -3.32 11.13 11.91
CA LYS A 161 -2.75 12.29 11.19
C LYS A 161 -3.69 12.82 10.11
N LEU A 162 -4.32 11.94 9.33
CA LEU A 162 -5.29 12.36 8.33
C LEU A 162 -6.50 13.04 8.99
N PHE A 163 -6.96 12.53 10.12
CA PHE A 163 -8.04 13.10 10.91
C PHE A 163 -7.68 14.50 11.41
N GLU A 164 -6.48 14.69 11.97
CA GLU A 164 -5.98 16.01 12.40
C GLU A 164 -5.92 17.01 11.23
N ILE A 165 -5.46 16.59 10.06
CA ILE A 165 -5.45 17.44 8.86
C ILE A 165 -6.87 17.80 8.43
N GLN A 166 -7.81 16.85 8.43
CA GLN A 166 -9.19 17.16 8.09
C GLN A 166 -9.87 18.06 9.12
N GLN A 167 -9.56 17.86 10.40
CA GLN A 167 -10.09 18.69 11.48
C GLN A 167 -9.58 20.12 11.37
N SER A 168 -8.27 20.34 11.20
CA SER A 168 -7.71 21.69 10.99
C SER A 168 -8.29 22.38 9.75
N ARG A 169 -8.53 21.63 8.67
CA ARG A 169 -9.19 22.15 7.46
C ARG A 169 -10.65 22.54 7.73
N LEU A 170 -11.38 21.73 8.51
CA LEU A 170 -12.76 22.01 8.89
C LEU A 170 -12.83 23.27 9.77
N GLU A 171 -11.95 23.37 10.76
CA GLU A 171 -11.82 24.53 11.65
C GLU A 171 -11.51 25.80 10.84
N GLY A 172 -10.54 25.74 9.91
CA GLY A 172 -10.25 26.87 9.03
C GLY A 172 -11.44 27.28 8.16
N LEU A 173 -12.20 26.32 7.62
CA LEU A 173 -13.41 26.61 6.82
C LEU A 173 -14.51 27.23 7.69
N GLU A 174 -14.69 26.74 8.92
CA GLU A 174 -15.66 27.28 9.87
C GLU A 174 -15.30 28.71 10.29
N GLU A 175 -14.02 28.98 10.58
CA GLU A 175 -13.53 30.32 10.88
C GLU A 175 -13.75 31.29 9.73
N GLU A 176 -13.43 30.88 8.50
CA GLU A 176 -13.67 31.69 7.29
C GLU A 176 -15.16 31.95 7.07
N PHE A 177 -16.00 30.93 7.25
CA PHE A 177 -17.45 31.05 7.15
C PHE A 177 -17.99 32.05 8.18
N LEU A 178 -17.61 31.90 9.45
CA LEU A 178 -18.02 32.80 10.52
C LEU A 178 -17.51 34.22 10.30
N ARG A 179 -16.30 34.39 9.76
CA ARG A 179 -15.76 35.70 9.37
C ARG A 179 -16.60 36.34 8.28
N MET A 180 -16.91 35.61 7.20
CA MET A 180 -17.77 36.11 6.11
C MET A 180 -19.16 36.48 6.61
N VAL A 181 -19.77 35.66 7.50
CA VAL A 181 -21.07 35.98 8.09
C VAL A 181 -21.01 37.28 8.89
N LYS A 182 -19.99 37.47 9.73
CA LYS A 182 -19.81 38.71 10.50
C LYS A 182 -19.56 39.93 9.61
N GLU A 183 -18.79 39.77 8.55
CA GLU A 183 -18.52 40.83 7.59
C GLU A 183 -19.82 41.27 6.92
N ILE A 184 -20.59 40.32 6.39
CA ILE A 184 -21.91 40.57 5.78
C ILE A 184 -22.86 41.22 6.79
N GLU A 185 -22.92 40.71 8.03
CA GLU A 185 -23.75 41.30 9.09
C GLU A 185 -23.35 42.77 9.36
N SER A 186 -22.06 43.07 9.42
CA SER A 186 -21.56 44.44 9.62
C SER A 186 -21.88 45.36 8.44
N GLU A 187 -21.77 44.87 7.20
CA GLU A 187 -22.18 45.61 6.00
C GLU A 187 -23.69 45.90 6.01
N PHE A 188 -24.52 44.92 6.39
CA PHE A 188 -25.96 45.14 6.52
C PHE A 188 -26.31 46.14 7.62
N LEU A 189 -25.62 46.11 8.75
CA LEU A 189 -25.86 47.05 9.84
C LEU A 189 -25.47 48.48 9.46
N THR A 190 -24.32 48.65 8.80
CA THR A 190 -23.86 49.97 8.31
C THR A 190 -24.78 50.52 7.23
N GLU A 191 -25.19 49.70 6.25
CA GLU A 191 -26.16 50.12 5.22
C GLU A 191 -27.50 50.50 5.84
N ARG A 192 -27.98 49.72 6.82
CA ARG A 192 -29.20 50.05 7.56
C ARG A 192 -29.09 51.39 8.29
N GLU A 193 -27.97 51.65 8.96
CA GLU A 193 -27.71 52.92 9.64
C GLU A 193 -27.71 54.08 8.65
N HIS A 194 -27.02 53.96 7.51
CA HIS A 194 -27.03 54.97 6.45
C HIS A 194 -28.43 55.25 5.90
N ILE A 195 -29.23 54.21 5.65
CA ILE A 195 -30.63 54.38 5.20
C ILE A 195 -31.47 55.09 6.26
N MET A 196 -31.30 54.74 7.54
CA MET A 196 -32.02 55.38 8.64
C MET A 196 -31.63 56.85 8.80
N GLU A 197 -30.34 57.18 8.70
CA GLU A 197 -29.84 58.56 8.74
C GLU A 197 -30.38 59.38 7.57
N ALA A 198 -30.30 58.86 6.34
CA ALA A 198 -30.83 59.52 5.16
C ALA A 198 -32.35 59.75 5.27
N HIS A 199 -33.10 58.76 5.78
CA HIS A 199 -34.53 58.90 6.01
C HIS A 199 -34.85 59.96 7.07
N ASN A 200 -34.09 60.00 8.18
CA ASN A 200 -34.25 61.00 9.23
C ASN A 200 -33.93 62.42 8.72
N LEU A 201 -32.88 62.56 7.90
CA LEU A 201 -32.54 63.82 7.26
C LEU A 201 -33.69 64.29 6.36
N PHE A 202 -34.15 63.44 5.44
CA PHE A 202 -35.27 63.75 4.55
C PHE A 202 -36.55 64.12 5.32
N LYS A 203 -36.85 63.39 6.41
CA LYS A 203 -37.99 63.70 7.27
C LYS A 203 -37.85 65.08 7.93
N SER A 204 -36.67 65.44 8.40
CA SER A 204 -36.42 66.74 9.01
C SER A 204 -36.51 67.89 7.99
N GLU A 205 -35.97 67.70 6.78
CA GLU A 205 -36.12 68.63 5.66
C GLU A 205 -37.59 68.84 5.29
N LEU A 206 -38.36 67.75 5.15
CA LEU A 206 -39.79 67.83 4.85
C LEU A 206 -40.55 68.56 5.96
N GLN A 207 -40.19 68.33 7.23
CA GLN A 207 -40.79 69.02 8.36
C GLN A 207 -40.48 70.53 8.34
N ILE A 208 -39.26 70.93 7.96
CA ILE A 208 -38.90 72.34 7.77
C ILE A 208 -39.69 72.96 6.62
N VAL A 209 -39.85 72.24 5.50
CA VAL A 209 -40.65 72.72 4.36
C VAL A 209 -42.11 72.93 4.75
N VAL A 210 -42.71 71.97 5.47
CA VAL A 210 -44.08 72.09 5.98
C VAL A 210 -44.21 73.29 6.92
N GLN A 211 -43.29 73.45 7.88
CA GLN A 211 -43.28 74.62 8.77
C GLN A 211 -43.16 75.94 8.01
N ARG A 212 -42.36 75.97 6.94
CA ARG A 212 -42.21 77.16 6.09
C ARG A 212 -43.51 77.50 5.35
N ILE A 213 -44.17 76.50 4.78
CA ILE A 213 -45.47 76.67 4.10
C ILE A 213 -46.52 77.15 5.10
N ASP A 214 -46.63 76.53 6.27
CA ASP A 214 -47.58 76.95 7.31
C ASP A 214 -47.36 78.40 7.76
N ASN A 215 -46.10 78.83 7.87
CA ASN A 215 -45.77 80.21 8.21
C ASN A 215 -46.10 81.20 7.08
N GLU A 216 -45.88 80.80 5.82
CA GLU A 216 -46.25 81.61 4.66
C GLU A 216 -47.77 81.77 4.55
N GLU A 217 -48.53 80.69 4.73
CA GLU A 217 -50.00 80.71 4.71
C GLU A 217 -50.57 81.56 5.85
N LYS A 218 -50.04 81.41 7.09
CA LYS A 218 -50.39 82.32 8.19
C LYS A 218 -50.05 83.78 7.89
N GLY A 219 -48.91 84.01 7.23
CA GLY A 219 -48.51 85.34 6.78
C GLY A 219 -49.47 85.93 5.74
N ARG A 220 -49.94 85.12 4.78
CA ARG A 220 -50.97 85.51 3.80
C ARG A 220 -52.30 85.81 4.48
N GLU A 221 -52.76 84.96 5.39
CA GLU A 221 -54.00 85.20 6.16
C GLU A 221 -53.92 86.53 6.95
N GLN A 222 -52.77 86.84 7.55
CA GLN A 222 -52.53 88.12 8.20
C GLN A 222 -52.53 89.30 7.21
N MET A 223 -51.94 89.14 6.03
CA MET A 223 -51.99 90.18 4.99
C MET A 223 -53.42 90.40 4.49
N GLU A 224 -54.19 89.35 4.22
CA GLU A 224 -55.58 89.46 3.79
C GLU A 224 -56.47 90.11 4.86
N THR A 225 -56.29 89.76 6.13
CA THR A 225 -57.04 90.38 7.24
C THR A 225 -56.66 91.85 7.44
N THR A 226 -55.36 92.19 7.34
CA THR A 226 -54.92 93.59 7.40
C THR A 226 -55.41 94.39 6.20
N GLU A 227 -55.32 93.85 4.98
CA GLU A 227 -55.85 94.47 3.77
C GLU A 227 -57.36 94.67 3.89
N HIS A 228 -58.12 93.64 4.30
CA HIS A 228 -59.56 93.76 4.56
C HIS A 228 -59.87 94.88 5.56
N ASN A 229 -59.13 94.95 6.68
CA ASN A 229 -59.29 96.02 7.67
C ASN A 229 -58.96 97.40 7.10
N THR A 230 -57.92 97.53 6.28
CA THR A 230 -57.60 98.82 5.62
C THR A 230 -58.67 99.24 4.63
N GLN A 231 -59.16 98.31 3.80
CA GLN A 231 -60.26 98.56 2.87
C GLN A 231 -61.54 98.94 3.62
N TYR A 232 -61.82 98.28 4.75
CA TYR A 232 -62.93 98.61 5.62
C TYR A 232 -62.82 100.02 6.19
N GLU A 233 -61.65 100.41 6.73
CA GLU A 233 -61.43 101.78 7.24
C GLU A 233 -61.44 102.83 6.12
N LEU A 234 -60.94 102.51 4.93
CA LEU A 234 -61.03 103.39 3.75
C LEU A 234 -62.48 103.62 3.33
N ILE A 235 -63.29 102.56 3.25
CA ILE A 235 -64.72 102.65 2.95
C ILE A 235 -65.44 103.44 4.05
N ARG A 236 -65.11 103.20 5.31
CA ARG A 236 -65.66 103.94 6.44
C ARG A 236 -65.32 105.43 6.36
N ASN A 237 -64.06 105.78 6.11
CA ASN A 237 -63.62 107.17 5.94
C ASN A 237 -64.26 107.82 4.72
N ARG A 238 -64.34 107.09 3.60
CA ARG A 238 -65.03 107.53 2.39
C ARG A 238 -66.51 107.77 2.67
N ASN A 239 -67.19 106.90 3.41
CA ASN A 239 -68.59 107.11 3.80
C ASN A 239 -68.75 108.33 4.71
N ILE A 240 -67.79 108.58 5.62
CA ILE A 240 -67.78 109.79 6.46
C ILE A 240 -67.57 111.04 5.59
N GLU A 241 -66.64 111.00 4.64
CA GLU A 241 -66.40 112.09 3.69
C GLU A 241 -67.60 112.30 2.76
N GLU A 242 -68.24 111.24 2.26
CA GLU A 242 -69.44 111.30 1.44
C GLU A 242 -70.62 111.83 2.25
N ASP A 243 -70.76 111.49 3.53
CA ASP A 243 -71.77 112.08 4.43
C ASP A 243 -71.49 113.56 4.68
N HIS A 244 -70.23 113.96 4.90
CA HIS A 244 -69.84 115.37 5.01
C HIS A 244 -70.05 116.15 3.71
N GLN A 245 -69.67 115.57 2.57
CA GLN A 245 -69.90 116.14 1.24
C GLN A 245 -71.40 116.19 0.92
N MET A 246 -72.18 115.18 1.30
CA MET A 246 -73.62 115.16 1.13
C MET A 246 -74.28 116.23 2.01
N LYS A 247 -73.85 116.39 3.27
CA LYS A 247 -74.30 117.49 4.12
C LYS A 247 -73.99 118.85 3.51
N SER A 248 -72.75 119.06 3.08
CA SER A 248 -72.33 120.30 2.42
C SER A 248 -73.07 120.55 1.11
N ARG A 249 -73.25 119.52 0.28
CA ARG A 249 -74.04 119.60 -0.97
C ARG A 249 -75.52 119.79 -0.70
N LEU A 250 -76.09 119.21 0.36
CA LEU A 250 -77.50 119.41 0.71
C LEU A 250 -77.71 120.84 1.20
N GLU A 251 -76.77 121.43 1.93
CA GLU A 251 -76.77 122.86 2.26
C GLU A 251 -76.71 123.72 0.98
N GLU A 252 -75.84 123.36 0.04
CA GLU A 252 -75.68 124.07 -1.25
C GLU A 252 -76.89 123.88 -2.20
N ILE A 253 -77.50 122.69 -2.20
CA ILE A 253 -78.69 122.33 -2.99
C ILE A 253 -79.94 122.96 -2.35
N ILE A 254 -80.04 123.08 -1.04
CA ILE A 254 -81.12 123.86 -0.38
C ILE A 254 -81.08 125.31 -0.84
N ASP A 255 -79.89 125.88 -1.04
CA ASP A 255 -79.72 127.24 -1.55
C ASP A 255 -79.98 127.32 -3.07
N GLN A 256 -79.57 126.32 -3.85
CA GLN A 256 -79.83 126.28 -5.30
C GLN A 256 -81.27 125.88 -5.68
N ILE A 257 -81.97 125.05 -4.89
CA ILE A 257 -83.38 124.65 -5.12
C ILE A 257 -84.32 125.85 -4.96
N LYS A 258 -84.01 126.78 -4.04
CA LYS A 258 -84.76 128.05 -3.94
C LYS A 258 -84.67 128.87 -5.23
N GLU A 259 -83.54 128.83 -5.93
CA GLU A 259 -83.28 129.61 -7.13
C GLU A 259 -83.76 128.91 -8.42
N ARG A 260 -83.57 127.60 -8.54
CA ARG A 260 -83.87 126.81 -9.75
C ARG A 260 -85.29 126.27 -9.84
N CYS A 261 -86.02 126.11 -8.73
CA CYS A 261 -87.42 125.65 -8.76
C CYS A 261 -88.33 126.64 -9.52
N ASN A 262 -87.97 127.93 -9.54
CA ASN A 262 -88.71 128.97 -10.28
C ASN A 262 -88.45 128.97 -11.80
N THR A 263 -87.32 128.44 -12.27
CA THR A 263 -86.91 128.57 -13.69
C THR A 263 -87.00 127.26 -14.47
N ALA A 264 -86.86 126.10 -13.82
CA ALA A 264 -86.81 124.80 -14.51
C ALA A 264 -88.18 124.13 -14.74
N LEU A 265 -89.23 124.50 -13.99
CA LEU A 265 -90.60 123.94 -14.15
C LEU A 265 -91.24 124.24 -15.51
N GLN A 266 -90.81 125.33 -16.16
CA GLN A 266 -91.40 125.82 -17.40
C GLN A 266 -90.80 125.18 -18.66
N ASN A 267 -89.53 124.75 -18.61
CA ASN A 267 -88.80 124.35 -19.81
C ASN A 267 -88.56 122.83 -19.93
N TYR A 268 -88.83 122.04 -18.88
CA TYR A 268 -88.57 120.60 -18.85
C TYR A 268 -89.74 119.72 -19.34
N ARG A 269 -90.96 120.25 -19.43
CA ARG A 269 -92.17 119.49 -19.83
C ARG A 269 -92.22 119.13 -21.32
N ASP A 270 -91.65 119.95 -22.20
CA ASP A 270 -92.02 119.88 -23.61
C ASP A 270 -91.01 119.13 -24.51
N ASN A 271 -89.77 118.87 -24.05
CA ASN A 271 -88.71 118.29 -24.91
C ASN A 271 -88.10 116.95 -24.46
N THR A 272 -88.42 116.42 -23.28
CA THR A 272 -87.64 115.32 -22.67
C THR A 272 -88.15 113.90 -23.00
N ASP A 273 -89.43 113.72 -23.36
CA ASP A 273 -90.02 112.37 -23.43
C ASP A 273 -89.75 111.61 -24.74
N SER A 274 -89.60 112.31 -25.88
CA SER A 274 -89.52 111.64 -27.19
C SER A 274 -88.13 111.09 -27.54
N HIS A 275 -87.05 111.82 -27.22
CA HIS A 275 -85.67 111.36 -27.48
C HIS A 275 -85.14 110.37 -26.43
N ALA A 276 -85.72 110.36 -25.22
CA ALA A 276 -85.35 109.43 -24.16
C ALA A 276 -85.79 107.97 -24.43
N GLN A 277 -86.86 107.77 -25.21
CA GLN A 277 -87.39 106.43 -25.50
C GLN A 277 -86.60 105.67 -26.57
N GLU A 278 -86.17 106.35 -27.65
CA GLU A 278 -85.41 105.70 -28.74
C GLU A 278 -83.97 105.35 -28.33
N TYR A 279 -83.31 106.21 -27.55
CA TYR A 279 -81.99 105.93 -26.98
C TYR A 279 -82.03 104.77 -25.97
N LYS A 280 -83.08 104.67 -25.14
CA LYS A 280 -83.28 103.53 -24.22
C LYS A 280 -83.40 102.20 -24.96
N ARG A 281 -84.05 102.17 -26.13
CA ARG A 281 -84.21 100.95 -26.93
C ARG A 281 -82.89 100.45 -27.49
N LEU A 282 -82.08 101.34 -28.06
CA LEU A 282 -80.75 101.01 -28.60
C LEU A 282 -79.76 100.63 -27.48
N LEU A 283 -79.78 101.34 -26.34
CA LEU A 283 -78.94 101.02 -25.19
C LEU A 283 -79.25 99.63 -24.59
N GLN A 284 -80.53 99.22 -24.58
CA GLN A 284 -80.94 97.89 -24.15
C GLN A 284 -80.48 96.78 -25.11
N GLN A 285 -80.51 97.04 -26.43
CA GLN A 285 -80.03 96.09 -27.43
C GLN A 285 -78.50 95.92 -27.35
N ASP A 286 -77.76 97.01 -27.18
CA ASP A 286 -76.31 96.99 -27.04
C ASP A 286 -75.86 96.31 -25.73
N ALA A 287 -76.55 96.58 -24.61
CA ALA A 287 -76.30 95.90 -23.34
C ALA A 287 -76.61 94.39 -23.38
N HIS A 288 -77.56 93.96 -24.21
CA HIS A 288 -77.87 92.54 -24.39
C HIS A 288 -76.85 91.85 -25.31
N LEU A 289 -76.39 92.50 -26.38
CA LEU A 289 -75.33 91.98 -27.25
C LEU A 289 -73.99 91.90 -26.50
N SER A 290 -73.62 92.92 -25.74
CA SER A 290 -72.43 92.93 -24.89
C SER A 290 -72.44 91.77 -23.89
N ARG A 291 -73.56 91.53 -23.20
CA ARG A 291 -73.72 90.37 -22.30
C ARG A 291 -73.55 89.03 -23.01
N LYS A 292 -74.04 88.89 -24.24
CA LYS A 292 -73.84 87.66 -25.03
C LYS A 292 -72.38 87.49 -25.47
N VAL A 293 -71.71 88.57 -25.87
CA VAL A 293 -70.28 88.56 -26.23
C VAL A 293 -69.44 88.16 -25.01
N ASP A 294 -69.69 88.73 -23.84
CA ASP A 294 -69.00 88.38 -22.59
C ASP A 294 -69.18 86.91 -22.21
N GLN A 295 -70.40 86.37 -22.36
CA GLN A 295 -70.66 84.94 -22.12
C GLN A 295 -69.86 84.04 -23.07
N LYS A 296 -69.73 84.44 -24.35
CA LYS A 296 -68.94 83.70 -25.34
C LYS A 296 -67.44 83.83 -25.09
N LEU A 297 -66.95 85.02 -24.71
CA LEU A 297 -65.55 85.24 -24.31
C LEU A 297 -65.17 84.36 -23.11
N ARG A 298 -65.96 84.36 -22.04
CA ARG A 298 -65.74 83.49 -20.87
C ARG A 298 -65.83 82.00 -21.21
N ALA A 299 -66.62 81.61 -22.21
CA ALA A 299 -66.66 80.22 -22.68
C ALA A 299 -65.38 79.86 -23.47
N VAL A 300 -64.89 80.78 -24.31
CA VAL A 300 -63.62 80.63 -25.03
C VAL A 300 -62.44 80.57 -24.08
N GLU A 301 -62.36 81.46 -23.09
CA GLU A 301 -61.30 81.44 -22.06
C GLU A 301 -61.28 80.12 -21.29
N ARG A 302 -62.45 79.61 -20.86
CA ARG A 302 -62.53 78.28 -20.21
C ARG A 302 -62.04 77.16 -21.10
N MET A 303 -62.40 77.19 -22.39
CA MET A 303 -61.91 76.19 -23.36
C MET A 303 -60.41 76.34 -23.61
N GLN A 304 -59.88 77.55 -23.69
CA GLN A 304 -58.44 77.82 -23.85
C GLN A 304 -57.64 77.35 -22.63
N SER A 305 -58.09 77.66 -21.41
CA SER A 305 -57.47 77.17 -20.18
C SER A 305 -57.51 75.64 -20.09
N SER A 306 -58.61 75.01 -20.53
CA SER A 306 -58.70 73.54 -20.61
C SER A 306 -57.70 72.95 -21.62
N ILE A 307 -57.57 73.57 -22.80
CA ILE A 307 -56.58 73.18 -23.81
C ILE A 307 -55.16 73.33 -23.26
N ALA A 308 -54.86 74.42 -22.57
CA ALA A 308 -53.55 74.65 -21.96
C ALA A 308 -53.23 73.59 -20.88
N HIS A 309 -54.19 73.27 -20.01
CA HIS A 309 -54.05 72.21 -19.01
C HIS A 309 -53.73 70.85 -19.67
N TRP A 310 -54.49 70.45 -20.68
CA TRP A 310 -54.28 69.18 -21.37
C TRP A 310 -52.96 69.15 -22.15
N LYS A 311 -52.55 70.26 -22.78
CA LYS A 311 -51.22 70.36 -23.42
C LYS A 311 -50.09 70.17 -22.42
N MET A 312 -50.17 70.82 -21.25
CA MET A 312 -49.20 70.66 -20.17
C MET A 312 -49.17 69.22 -19.66
N LYS A 313 -50.33 68.58 -19.49
CA LYS A 313 -50.43 67.19 -19.04
C LYS A 313 -49.87 66.18 -20.05
N ILE A 314 -50.07 66.42 -21.35
CA ILE A 314 -49.46 65.62 -22.43
C ILE A 314 -47.94 65.78 -22.41
N ALA A 315 -47.43 67.01 -22.27
CA ALA A 315 -46.00 67.27 -22.21
C ALA A 315 -45.35 66.60 -20.99
N GLN A 316 -45.99 66.70 -19.81
CA GLN A 316 -45.54 66.03 -18.60
C GLN A 316 -45.49 64.51 -18.77
N ASN A 317 -46.56 63.88 -19.27
CA ASN A 317 -46.60 62.44 -19.48
C ASN A 317 -45.54 61.98 -20.49
N LYS A 318 -45.30 62.76 -21.55
CA LYS A 318 -44.23 62.50 -22.51
C LYS A 318 -42.86 62.50 -21.82
N GLN A 319 -42.58 63.53 -21.01
CA GLN A 319 -41.32 63.63 -20.28
C GLN A 319 -41.14 62.48 -19.27
N GLU A 320 -42.17 62.13 -18.51
CA GLU A 320 -42.14 60.99 -17.58
C GLU A 320 -41.90 59.67 -18.31
N CYS A 321 -42.53 59.46 -19.47
CA CYS A 321 -42.29 58.27 -20.29
C CYS A 321 -40.88 58.23 -20.88
N GLU A 322 -40.33 59.36 -21.31
CA GLU A 322 -38.96 59.46 -21.82
C GLU A 322 -37.93 59.15 -20.72
N VAL A 323 -38.11 59.71 -19.53
CA VAL A 323 -37.24 59.43 -18.37
C VAL A 323 -37.32 57.96 -17.98
N ARG A 324 -38.54 57.39 -17.87
CA ARG A 324 -38.73 55.98 -17.52
C ARG A 324 -38.11 55.05 -18.57
N ASN A 325 -38.28 55.35 -19.85
CA ASN A 325 -37.67 54.56 -20.93
C ASN A 325 -36.14 54.70 -20.95
N ALA A 326 -35.59 55.88 -20.62
CA ALA A 326 -34.14 56.07 -20.50
C ALA A 326 -33.56 55.24 -19.35
N GLN A 327 -34.20 55.25 -18.18
CA GLN A 327 -33.81 54.44 -17.02
C GLN A 327 -33.84 52.94 -17.34
N LEU A 328 -34.93 52.45 -17.95
CA LEU A 328 -35.04 51.04 -18.35
C LEU A 328 -33.96 50.64 -19.38
N ARG A 329 -33.56 51.55 -20.27
CA ARG A 329 -32.45 51.29 -21.21
C ARG A 329 -31.12 51.18 -20.47
N THR A 330 -30.85 52.07 -19.52
CA THR A 330 -29.62 52.02 -18.72
C THR A 330 -29.54 50.74 -17.88
N GLU A 331 -30.64 50.33 -17.24
CA GLU A 331 -30.71 49.08 -16.48
C GLU A 331 -30.50 47.86 -17.39
N LYS A 332 -31.14 47.84 -18.56
CA LYS A 332 -30.92 46.78 -19.55
C LYS A 332 -29.46 46.69 -19.97
N GLU A 333 -28.82 47.82 -20.26
CA GLU A 333 -27.40 47.85 -20.64
C GLU A 333 -26.49 47.38 -19.50
N GLN A 334 -26.77 47.77 -18.25
CA GLN A 334 -26.02 47.29 -17.09
C GLN A 334 -26.15 45.77 -16.94
N ILE A 335 -27.37 45.23 -16.99
CA ILE A 335 -27.62 43.78 -16.93
C ILE A 335 -26.91 43.07 -18.09
N GLN A 336 -26.92 43.66 -19.29
CA GLN A 336 -26.23 43.09 -20.45
C GLN A 336 -24.71 43.07 -20.27
N ARG A 337 -24.11 44.10 -19.67
CA ARG A 337 -22.68 44.12 -19.32
C ARG A 337 -22.36 43.05 -18.28
N HIS A 338 -23.13 42.96 -17.20
CA HIS A 338 -22.95 41.92 -16.19
C HIS A 338 -23.08 40.50 -16.78
N PHE A 339 -24.01 40.28 -17.70
CA PHE A 339 -24.13 39.01 -18.42
C PHE A 339 -22.90 38.72 -19.27
N GLN A 340 -22.36 39.70 -20.00
CA GLN A 340 -21.16 39.54 -20.81
C GLN A 340 -19.93 39.24 -19.94
N GLU A 341 -19.76 39.95 -18.83
CA GLU A 341 -18.69 39.72 -17.86
C GLU A 341 -18.78 38.32 -17.25
N LEU A 342 -19.98 37.90 -16.82
CA LEU A 342 -20.21 36.57 -16.29
C LEU A 342 -19.92 35.49 -17.34
N LYS A 343 -20.37 35.70 -18.59
CA LYS A 343 -20.09 34.78 -19.70
C LYS A 343 -18.60 34.67 -19.99
N ALA A 344 -17.85 35.77 -19.92
CA ALA A 344 -16.41 35.79 -20.08
C ALA A 344 -15.70 35.06 -18.93
N LYS A 345 -16.09 35.30 -17.67
CA LYS A 345 -15.58 34.57 -16.49
C LYS A 345 -15.85 33.06 -16.62
N MET A 346 -17.06 32.67 -16.98
CA MET A 346 -17.43 31.26 -17.20
C MET A 346 -16.64 30.62 -18.35
N ALA A 347 -16.35 31.37 -19.42
CA ALA A 347 -15.52 30.88 -20.51
C ALA A 347 -14.07 30.68 -20.08
N LYS A 348 -13.52 31.63 -19.32
CA LYS A 348 -12.16 31.54 -18.77
C LYS A 348 -12.02 30.35 -17.81
N MET A 349 -12.95 30.17 -16.87
CA MET A 349 -12.96 29.01 -15.97
C MET A 349 -13.03 27.69 -16.75
N ARG A 350 -13.88 27.61 -17.79
CA ARG A 350 -13.95 26.40 -18.63
C ARG A 350 -12.65 26.11 -19.37
N GLU A 351 -11.94 27.14 -19.84
CA GLU A 351 -10.66 26.97 -20.51
C GLU A 351 -9.55 26.56 -19.53
N GLU A 352 -9.52 27.17 -18.35
CA GLU A 352 -8.56 26.82 -17.28
C GLU A 352 -8.75 25.38 -16.81
N GLU A 353 -9.99 24.95 -16.54
CA GLU A 353 -10.27 23.55 -16.15
C GLU A 353 -9.98 22.58 -17.29
N ARG A 354 -10.23 22.96 -18.54
CA ARG A 354 -9.85 22.16 -19.70
C ARG A 354 -8.33 22.02 -19.81
N GLY A 355 -7.59 23.10 -19.56
CA GLY A 355 -6.13 23.10 -19.51
C GLY A 355 -5.60 22.18 -18.41
N ARG A 356 -6.10 22.34 -17.17
CA ARG A 356 -5.72 21.48 -16.03
C ARG A 356 -6.01 20.01 -16.29
N LEU A 357 -7.16 19.69 -16.89
CA LEU A 357 -7.50 18.32 -17.24
C LEU A 357 -6.57 17.75 -18.32
N ALA A 358 -6.20 18.57 -19.31
CA ALA A 358 -5.23 18.18 -20.33
C ALA A 358 -3.87 17.88 -19.70
N ASP A 359 -3.36 18.78 -18.86
CA ASP A 359 -2.08 18.64 -18.17
C ASP A 359 -2.05 17.42 -17.24
N LEU A 360 -3.12 17.21 -16.48
CA LEU A 360 -3.24 16.02 -15.63
C LEU A 360 -3.24 14.73 -16.47
N THR A 361 -3.95 14.74 -17.59
CA THR A 361 -4.04 13.57 -18.48
C THR A 361 -2.70 13.29 -19.16
N THR A 362 -1.96 14.31 -19.59
CA THR A 362 -0.63 14.13 -20.19
C THR A 362 0.36 13.63 -19.15
N ASN A 363 0.41 14.25 -17.96
CA ASN A 363 1.30 13.84 -16.88
C ASN A 363 1.02 12.41 -16.42
N ALA A 364 -0.27 12.05 -16.28
CA ALA A 364 -0.65 10.68 -15.93
C ALA A 364 -0.24 9.67 -17.01
N LYS A 365 -0.41 10.00 -18.30
CA LYS A 365 0.03 9.15 -19.40
C LYS A 365 1.54 8.99 -19.43
N GLU A 366 2.31 10.05 -19.23
CA GLU A 366 3.77 9.99 -19.17
C GLU A 366 4.26 9.14 -17.99
N CYS A 367 3.67 9.31 -16.80
CA CYS A 367 3.98 8.47 -15.65
C CYS A 367 3.64 7.00 -15.89
N LEU A 368 2.46 6.71 -16.47
CA LEU A 368 2.07 5.35 -16.84
C LEU A 368 3.04 4.74 -17.86
N GLN A 369 3.48 5.52 -18.85
CA GLN A 369 4.45 5.05 -19.84
C GLN A 369 5.80 4.75 -19.18
N LYS A 370 6.32 5.64 -18.32
CA LYS A 370 7.57 5.40 -17.57
C LYS A 370 7.46 4.14 -16.71
N LEU A 371 6.35 3.95 -15.99
CA LEU A 371 6.13 2.75 -15.19
C LEU A 371 6.07 1.49 -16.06
N GLN A 372 5.41 1.54 -17.22
CA GLN A 372 5.39 0.42 -18.17
C GLN A 372 6.79 0.10 -18.72
N GLU A 373 7.63 1.11 -18.97
CA GLU A 373 9.01 0.92 -19.38
C GLU A 373 9.85 0.26 -18.27
N GLN A 374 9.67 0.68 -17.01
CA GLN A 374 10.31 0.03 -15.85
C GLN A 374 9.86 -1.43 -15.68
N ILE A 375 8.55 -1.71 -15.83
CA ILE A 375 8.02 -3.08 -15.80
C ILE A 375 8.67 -3.92 -16.91
N LYS A 376 8.73 -3.42 -18.15
CA LYS A 376 9.38 -4.13 -19.26
C LYS A 376 10.85 -4.39 -18.98
N MET A 377 11.56 -3.45 -18.36
CA MET A 377 12.95 -3.63 -17.95
C MET A 377 13.08 -4.71 -16.87
N GLY A 378 12.26 -4.66 -15.83
CA GLY A 378 12.19 -5.68 -14.78
C GLY A 378 11.87 -7.07 -15.33
N GLU A 379 10.85 -7.19 -16.19
CA GLU A 379 10.52 -8.45 -16.88
C GLU A 379 11.69 -8.97 -17.72
N ARG A 380 12.42 -8.09 -18.41
CA ARG A 380 13.61 -8.49 -19.19
C ARG A 380 14.71 -9.02 -18.30
N ILE A 381 14.96 -8.38 -17.15
CA ILE A 381 15.94 -8.85 -16.15
C ILE A 381 15.53 -10.22 -15.63
N LEU A 382 14.27 -10.40 -15.22
CA LEU A 382 13.76 -11.67 -14.70
C LEU A 382 13.83 -12.79 -15.75
N ARG A 383 13.37 -12.55 -16.98
CA ARG A 383 13.48 -13.54 -18.08
C ARG A 383 14.93 -13.92 -18.38
N THR A 384 15.86 -12.96 -18.30
CA THR A 384 17.29 -13.22 -18.49
C THR A 384 17.84 -14.05 -17.33
N ALA A 385 17.48 -13.73 -16.09
CA ALA A 385 17.87 -14.49 -14.91
C ALA A 385 17.32 -15.93 -14.94
N GLU A 386 16.06 -16.13 -15.33
CA GLU A 386 15.46 -17.46 -15.53
C GLU A 386 16.18 -18.26 -16.62
N LEU A 387 16.58 -17.61 -17.72
CA LEU A 387 17.34 -18.26 -18.78
C LEU A 387 18.73 -18.67 -18.30
N CYS A 388 19.43 -17.79 -17.57
CA CYS A 388 20.71 -18.10 -16.94
C CYS A 388 20.60 -19.27 -15.94
N ASN A 389 19.54 -19.30 -15.12
CA ASN A 389 19.29 -20.36 -14.13
C ASN A 389 19.19 -21.76 -14.77
N LYS A 390 18.79 -21.87 -16.04
CA LYS A 390 18.80 -23.17 -16.75
C LYS A 390 20.20 -23.80 -16.84
N TYR A 391 21.25 -22.99 -16.91
CA TYR A 391 22.64 -23.43 -17.06
C TYR A 391 23.39 -23.55 -15.72
N GLU A 392 22.76 -23.19 -14.61
CA GLU A 392 23.35 -23.31 -13.27
C GLU A 392 23.26 -24.75 -12.76
N THR A 393 24.26 -25.16 -11.96
CA THR A 393 24.27 -26.50 -11.35
C THR A 393 23.28 -26.59 -10.19
N GLU A 394 22.78 -27.79 -9.86
CA GLU A 394 21.86 -27.97 -8.70
C GLU A 394 22.44 -27.43 -7.40
N ARG A 395 23.76 -27.56 -7.20
CA ARG A 395 24.48 -26.99 -6.05
C ARG A 395 24.32 -25.48 -5.94
N GLU A 396 24.37 -24.78 -7.08
CA GLU A 396 24.23 -23.31 -7.14
C GLU A 396 22.77 -22.86 -7.15
N LYS A 397 21.83 -23.74 -7.49
CA LYS A 397 20.39 -23.47 -7.34
C LYS A 397 19.94 -23.57 -5.89
N VAL A 398 20.45 -24.57 -5.17
CA VAL A 398 20.14 -24.79 -3.75
C VAL A 398 20.90 -23.80 -2.86
N LEU A 399 22.17 -23.51 -3.19
CA LEU A 399 22.97 -22.48 -2.52
C LEU A 399 23.32 -21.36 -3.52
N SER A 400 22.32 -20.52 -3.84
CA SER A 400 22.51 -19.38 -4.76
C SER A 400 23.45 -18.31 -4.21
N PHE A 401 23.53 -18.20 -2.89
CA PHE A 401 24.44 -17.31 -2.19
C PHE A 401 25.35 -18.18 -1.32
N TYR A 402 26.65 -18.09 -1.55
CA TYR A 402 27.60 -18.63 -0.59
C TYR A 402 27.41 -17.84 0.69
N LEU A 403 27.42 -18.53 1.84
CA LEU A 403 27.78 -17.88 3.10
C LEU A 403 29.08 -17.14 2.78
N SER A 404 28.95 -15.83 2.53
CA SER A 404 30.01 -14.96 2.96
C SER A 404 30.14 -15.34 4.42
N ARG A 405 31.37 -15.62 4.85
CA ARG A 405 31.66 -15.60 6.26
C ARG A 405 31.51 -14.14 6.65
N ASP A 406 30.25 -13.68 6.69
CA ASP A 406 29.84 -12.52 7.43
C ASP A 406 30.31 -12.92 8.81
N VAL A 407 31.38 -12.26 9.23
CA VAL A 407 31.97 -12.53 10.53
C VAL A 407 30.83 -12.27 11.48
N ASP A 408 30.28 -13.34 12.06
CA ASP A 408 29.28 -13.19 13.09
C ASP A 408 29.93 -12.27 14.11
N VAL A 409 29.35 -11.10 14.31
CA VAL A 409 29.84 -10.10 15.27
C VAL A 409 29.98 -10.76 16.65
N ASP A 410 29.25 -11.85 16.88
CA ASP A 410 29.25 -12.67 18.08
C ASP A 410 30.43 -13.66 18.19
N GLU A 411 31.15 -13.96 17.10
CA GLU A 411 32.38 -14.78 17.11
C GLU A 411 33.67 -13.96 17.39
N LEU A 412 33.61 -12.63 17.31
CA LEU A 412 34.73 -11.75 17.66
C LEU A 412 34.70 -11.45 19.17
N GLN A 413 35.85 -11.50 19.85
CA GLN A 413 35.97 -11.02 21.23
C GLN A 413 36.01 -9.48 21.22
N TRP A 414 34.95 -8.85 21.72
CA TRP A 414 34.87 -7.40 21.89
C TRP A 414 35.23 -7.06 23.34
N ASP A 415 36.27 -6.26 23.54
CA ASP A 415 36.70 -5.83 24.89
C ASP A 415 35.72 -4.82 25.54
N GLN A 416 34.80 -4.24 24.75
CA GLN A 416 33.79 -3.26 25.19
C GLN A 416 32.44 -3.51 24.50
N GLU A 417 31.38 -3.70 25.30
CA GLU A 417 29.99 -3.93 24.82
C GLU A 417 29.41 -2.73 24.07
N ASP A 418 29.77 -1.50 24.46
CA ASP A 418 29.29 -0.27 23.81
C ASP A 418 29.73 -0.19 22.34
N PHE A 419 30.93 -0.66 22.01
CA PHE A 419 31.46 -0.67 20.65
C PHE A 419 30.78 -1.75 19.77
N ARG A 420 30.29 -2.83 20.39
CA ARG A 420 29.51 -3.88 19.72
C ARG A 420 28.11 -3.39 19.37
N GLU A 421 27.48 -2.59 20.24
CA GLU A 421 26.20 -1.96 19.94
C GLU A 421 26.32 -0.86 18.88
N GLU A 422 27.36 -0.03 18.92
CA GLU A 422 27.60 1.03 17.93
C GLU A 422 27.84 0.48 16.51
N VAL A 423 28.59 -0.61 16.37
CA VAL A 423 28.80 -1.30 15.09
C VAL A 423 27.52 -2.02 14.62
N ARG A 424 26.73 -2.56 15.54
CA ARG A 424 25.45 -3.22 15.23
C ARG A 424 24.41 -2.22 14.75
N ASP A 425 24.37 -1.03 15.33
CA ASP A 425 23.47 0.05 14.94
C ASP A 425 23.88 0.66 13.58
N ALA A 426 25.19 0.76 13.32
CA ALA A 426 25.71 1.15 12.01
C ALA A 426 25.43 0.12 10.89
N LEU A 427 25.30 -1.17 11.25
CA LEU A 427 24.94 -2.26 10.34
C LEU A 427 23.43 -2.43 10.14
N SER A 428 22.61 -1.95 11.09
CA SER A 428 21.14 -2.09 11.05
C SER A 428 20.43 -0.96 10.31
N ASP A 429 21.01 0.26 10.28
CA ASP A 429 20.33 1.47 9.81
C ASP A 429 20.86 2.08 8.49
N VAL A 430 21.77 1.42 7.79
CA VAL A 430 22.19 1.89 6.46
C VAL A 430 21.65 0.92 5.42
N GLY A 431 20.58 1.33 4.74
CA GLY A 431 20.11 0.64 3.53
C GLY A 431 21.30 0.29 2.64
N VAL A 432 21.25 -0.88 2.00
CA VAL A 432 22.38 -1.41 1.22
C VAL A 432 22.90 -0.35 0.24
N ASP A 433 24.14 0.09 0.46
CA ASP A 433 24.81 1.11 -0.36
C ASP A 433 24.75 0.73 -1.86
N GLU A 434 24.55 1.70 -2.74
CA GLU A 434 24.42 1.47 -4.19
C GLU A 434 25.65 0.73 -4.75
N TRP A 435 26.81 0.92 -4.12
CA TRP A 435 28.06 0.27 -4.50
C TRP A 435 28.18 -1.19 -4.05
N SER A 436 27.48 -1.60 -2.99
CA SER A 436 27.53 -2.98 -2.45
C SER A 436 26.32 -3.85 -2.85
N TYR A 437 25.30 -3.25 -3.49
CA TYR A 437 24.05 -3.91 -3.88
C TYR A 437 24.22 -5.18 -4.73
N LEU A 438 25.30 -5.23 -5.52
CA LEU A 438 25.59 -6.33 -6.44
C LEU A 438 26.68 -7.28 -5.94
N ASP A 439 27.20 -7.10 -4.73
CA ASP A 439 28.35 -7.87 -4.23
C ASP A 439 28.09 -9.37 -4.22
N THR A 440 26.91 -9.79 -3.79
CA THR A 440 26.54 -11.21 -3.76
C THR A 440 26.37 -11.78 -5.18
N PHE A 441 25.86 -10.98 -6.11
CA PHE A 441 25.79 -11.35 -7.53
C PHE A 441 27.20 -11.49 -8.13
N LEU A 442 28.11 -10.55 -7.84
CA LEU A 442 29.49 -10.56 -8.32
C LEU A 442 30.27 -11.73 -7.72
N LYS A 443 30.07 -12.08 -6.44
CA LYS A 443 30.65 -13.28 -5.82
C LYS A 443 30.21 -14.55 -6.57
N ARG A 444 28.91 -14.65 -6.90
CA ARG A 444 28.36 -15.76 -7.69
C ARG A 444 28.96 -15.81 -9.09
N TYR A 445 29.05 -14.67 -9.77
CA TYR A 445 29.69 -14.54 -11.09
C TYR A 445 31.15 -15.00 -11.08
N ASN A 446 31.93 -14.52 -10.11
CA ASN A 446 33.35 -14.84 -9.96
C ASN A 446 33.57 -16.33 -9.73
N LYS A 447 32.70 -17.01 -8.97
CA LYS A 447 32.78 -18.46 -8.80
C LYS A 447 32.59 -19.20 -10.12
N VAL A 448 31.52 -18.89 -10.86
CA VAL A 448 31.27 -19.55 -12.16
C VAL A 448 32.43 -19.28 -13.12
N MET A 449 33.05 -18.10 -13.05
CA MET A 449 34.27 -17.79 -13.80
C MET A 449 35.45 -18.68 -13.39
N LEU A 450 35.66 -18.94 -12.10
CA LEU A 450 36.70 -19.86 -11.63
C LEU A 450 36.43 -21.31 -12.07
N ASP A 451 35.18 -21.76 -11.98
CA ASP A 451 34.78 -23.10 -12.41
C ASP A 451 35.00 -23.27 -13.93
N LYS A 452 34.66 -22.24 -14.72
CA LYS A 452 34.97 -22.21 -16.16
C LYS A 452 36.47 -22.31 -16.41
N LEU A 453 37.29 -21.53 -15.73
CA LEU A 453 38.75 -21.56 -15.88
C LEU A 453 39.34 -22.93 -15.49
N ALA A 454 38.79 -23.60 -14.48
CA ALA A 454 39.19 -24.95 -14.10
C ALA A 454 38.85 -25.97 -15.20
N ILE A 455 37.65 -25.89 -15.79
CA ILE A 455 37.24 -26.72 -16.92
C ILE A 455 38.13 -26.47 -18.14
N ASP A 456 38.41 -25.20 -18.48
CA ASP A 456 39.29 -24.83 -19.60
C ASP A 456 40.72 -25.39 -19.40
N LYS A 457 41.21 -25.45 -18.16
CA LYS A 457 42.52 -26.03 -17.84
C LYS A 457 42.53 -27.55 -17.97
N GLU A 458 41.51 -28.25 -17.44
CA GLU A 458 41.43 -29.71 -17.56
C GLU A 458 41.17 -30.16 -19.00
N THR A 459 40.37 -29.42 -19.78
CA THR A 459 40.20 -29.68 -21.21
C THR A 459 41.51 -29.53 -21.97
N SER A 460 42.27 -28.45 -21.72
CA SER A 460 43.60 -28.28 -22.33
C SER A 460 44.56 -29.41 -21.96
N ARG A 461 44.55 -29.86 -20.70
CA ARG A 461 45.34 -31.02 -20.24
C ARG A 461 44.91 -32.31 -20.97
N LEU A 462 43.62 -32.60 -21.03
CA LEU A 462 43.09 -33.78 -21.72
C LEU A 462 43.39 -33.75 -23.22
N GLU A 463 43.35 -32.58 -23.85
CA GLU A 463 43.75 -32.41 -25.25
C GLU A 463 45.23 -32.72 -25.46
N GLN A 464 46.11 -32.29 -24.54
CA GLN A 464 47.54 -32.62 -24.57
C GLN A 464 47.77 -34.12 -24.36
N GLU A 465 47.12 -34.73 -23.36
CA GLU A 465 47.19 -36.18 -23.11
C GLU A 465 46.67 -36.97 -24.32
N ASN A 466 45.57 -36.54 -24.94
CA ASN A 466 45.02 -37.16 -26.14
C ASN A 466 45.97 -37.01 -27.35
N HIS A 467 46.61 -35.84 -27.51
CA HIS A 467 47.67 -35.67 -28.51
C HIS A 467 48.86 -36.59 -28.26
N GLN A 468 49.29 -36.75 -27.01
CA GLN A 468 50.36 -37.67 -26.63
C GLN A 468 49.97 -39.13 -26.90
N LEU A 469 48.76 -39.55 -26.52
CA LEU A 469 48.25 -40.90 -26.79
C LEU A 469 48.10 -41.18 -28.28
N LYS A 470 47.59 -40.23 -29.06
CA LYS A 470 47.55 -40.33 -30.54
C LYS A 470 48.96 -40.43 -31.12
N SER A 471 49.93 -39.69 -30.57
CA SER A 471 51.34 -39.78 -30.98
C SER A 471 51.95 -41.14 -30.65
N ILE A 472 51.74 -41.67 -29.44
CA ILE A 472 52.21 -43.00 -29.02
C ILE A 472 51.53 -44.10 -29.86
N LEU A 473 50.23 -43.97 -30.12
CA LEU A 473 49.50 -44.91 -30.97
C LEU A 473 50.01 -44.86 -32.42
N LYS A 474 50.28 -43.66 -32.95
CA LYS A 474 50.93 -43.49 -34.25
C LYS A 474 52.29 -44.20 -34.25
N GLN A 475 53.15 -43.96 -33.24
CA GLN A 475 54.44 -44.64 -33.09
C GLN A 475 54.31 -46.17 -32.99
N PHE A 476 53.30 -46.69 -32.30
CA PHE A 476 53.05 -48.13 -32.21
C PHE A 476 52.60 -48.73 -33.55
N LEU A 477 51.68 -48.07 -34.25
CA LEU A 477 51.23 -48.48 -35.59
C LEU A 477 52.38 -48.41 -36.61
N ASP A 478 53.21 -47.37 -36.53
CA ASP A 478 54.44 -47.21 -37.30
C ASP A 478 55.48 -48.30 -36.95
N GLY A 479 55.50 -48.80 -35.72
CA GLY A 479 56.35 -49.92 -35.31
C GLY A 479 55.86 -51.30 -35.76
N VAL A 480 54.57 -51.47 -36.02
CA VAL A 480 53.94 -52.75 -36.42
C VAL A 480 53.71 -52.83 -37.93
N SER A 481 53.45 -51.71 -38.59
CA SER A 481 53.22 -51.61 -40.03
C SER A 481 54.47 -51.08 -40.74
N VAL A 482 54.80 -51.64 -41.91
CA VAL A 482 55.92 -51.15 -42.73
C VAL A 482 55.39 -50.15 -43.73
N SER A 483 55.44 -48.86 -43.38
CA SER A 483 55.05 -47.74 -44.25
C SER A 483 56.27 -46.93 -44.72
N GLU A 484 56.13 -46.15 -45.79
CA GLU A 484 57.24 -45.36 -46.38
C GLU A 484 57.77 -44.28 -45.42
N GLU A 485 56.91 -43.69 -44.58
CA GLU A 485 57.33 -42.76 -43.50
C GLU A 485 58.27 -43.45 -42.49
N VAL A 486 58.01 -44.72 -42.14
CA VAL A 486 58.80 -45.48 -41.15
C VAL A 486 60.17 -45.89 -41.69
N LEU A 487 60.29 -46.12 -43.00
CA LEU A 487 61.56 -46.43 -43.66
C LEU A 487 62.45 -45.20 -43.84
N SER A 488 61.86 -44.01 -43.89
CA SER A 488 62.58 -42.74 -44.01
C SER A 488 63.18 -42.23 -42.69
N GLN A 489 62.65 -42.70 -41.55
CA GLN A 489 63.09 -42.34 -40.20
C GLN A 489 63.99 -43.43 -39.60
N ALA A 490 64.79 -43.09 -38.59
CA ALA A 490 65.67 -44.05 -37.91
C ALA A 490 64.83 -45.14 -37.22
N ASN A 491 64.87 -46.35 -37.76
CA ASN A 491 63.99 -47.46 -37.40
C ASN A 491 64.80 -48.73 -37.04
N PRO A 492 64.25 -49.64 -36.24
CA PRO A 492 64.93 -50.90 -35.88
C PRO A 492 64.97 -51.93 -37.03
N LEU A 493 64.26 -51.67 -38.14
CA LEU A 493 64.19 -52.56 -39.31
C LEU A 493 65.40 -52.41 -40.26
N LEU A 494 66.03 -51.24 -40.31
CA LEU A 494 67.19 -50.93 -41.16
C LEU A 494 68.23 -50.11 -40.39
N ILE A 495 69.18 -50.80 -39.77
CA ILE A 495 70.22 -50.17 -38.94
C ILE A 495 71.37 -49.72 -39.85
N VAL A 496 71.49 -48.41 -40.05
CA VAL A 496 72.62 -47.78 -40.77
C VAL A 496 73.50 -47.03 -39.76
N ASN A 497 74.80 -47.35 -39.71
CA ASN A 497 75.79 -46.72 -38.83
C ASN A 497 75.48 -46.81 -37.31
N GLY A 498 74.94 -47.94 -36.84
CA GLY A 498 74.77 -48.21 -35.40
C GLY A 498 73.79 -47.30 -34.66
N ARG A 499 72.99 -46.49 -35.37
CA ARG A 499 71.99 -45.62 -34.77
C ARG A 499 70.67 -46.39 -34.62
N ILE A 500 70.32 -46.75 -33.39
CA ILE A 500 69.05 -47.37 -33.03
C ILE A 500 68.32 -46.41 -32.09
N ASN A 501 67.11 -45.98 -32.45
CA ASN A 501 66.21 -45.31 -31.51
C ASN A 501 65.34 -46.36 -30.81
N LEU A 502 65.85 -46.94 -29.72
CA LEU A 502 65.00 -47.66 -28.77
C LEU A 502 64.22 -46.62 -27.97
N ASN A 503 63.02 -46.27 -28.42
CA ASN A 503 62.11 -45.37 -27.67
C ASN A 503 61.46 -46.09 -26.48
N HIS A 504 62.27 -46.68 -25.62
CA HIS A 504 61.88 -47.12 -24.30
C HIS A 504 63.12 -47.03 -23.39
N ILE A 505 63.03 -46.18 -22.37
CA ILE A 505 63.84 -46.32 -21.17
C ILE A 505 63.19 -47.47 -20.39
N PRO A 506 63.89 -48.60 -20.11
CA PRO A 506 63.34 -49.61 -19.23
C PRO A 506 63.03 -49.01 -17.87
N VAL A 507 61.82 -49.27 -17.38
CA VAL A 507 61.45 -48.99 -15.99
C VAL A 507 62.39 -49.79 -15.09
N LYS A 508 63.48 -49.17 -14.66
CA LYS A 508 64.31 -49.69 -13.59
C LYS A 508 63.50 -49.58 -12.30
N ARG A 509 63.15 -50.72 -11.69
CA ARG A 509 62.77 -50.72 -10.28
C ARG A 509 64.02 -50.30 -9.50
N SER A 510 64.03 -49.07 -8.96
CA SER A 510 65.05 -48.70 -7.99
C SER A 510 64.82 -49.52 -6.71
N PRO A 511 65.86 -50.11 -6.11
CA PRO A 511 65.71 -50.83 -4.84
C PRO A 511 65.60 -49.89 -3.62
N ASP A 512 65.41 -48.58 -3.83
CA ASP A 512 65.59 -47.59 -2.77
C ASP A 512 64.54 -46.47 -2.79
N ARG A 513 63.26 -46.86 -2.90
CA ARG A 513 62.16 -45.95 -2.58
C ARG A 513 61.42 -46.50 -1.36
N LYS A 514 61.84 -46.05 -0.17
CA LYS A 514 61.01 -46.15 1.02
C LYS A 514 59.67 -45.49 0.70
N VAL A 515 58.60 -46.28 0.76
CA VAL A 515 57.23 -45.76 0.75
C VAL A 515 57.08 -44.97 2.04
N VAL A 516 57.21 -43.66 1.97
CA VAL A 516 56.71 -42.78 3.03
C VAL A 516 55.22 -42.66 2.77
N ILE A 517 54.44 -43.27 3.64
CA ILE A 517 53.00 -43.03 3.73
C ILE A 517 52.87 -41.66 4.40
N GLU A 518 52.67 -40.60 3.61
CA GLU A 518 52.22 -39.30 4.13
C GLU A 518 50.73 -39.42 4.52
N ALA A 519 50.47 -40.13 5.61
CA ALA A 519 49.19 -40.14 6.29
C ALA A 519 49.44 -39.89 7.79
N ALA A 520 50.02 -38.72 8.11
CA ALA A 520 50.09 -38.23 9.50
C ALA A 520 50.47 -36.74 9.68
N THR A 521 50.77 -35.96 8.62
CA THR A 521 51.31 -34.60 8.79
C THR A 521 50.33 -33.45 8.51
N HIS A 522 49.15 -33.68 7.92
CA HIS A 522 48.16 -32.62 7.73
C HIS A 522 47.38 -32.21 9.00
N PHE A 523 47.58 -32.89 10.14
CA PHE A 523 46.93 -32.52 11.41
C PHE A 523 47.84 -31.72 12.38
N ARG A 524 49.09 -31.42 12.01
CA ARG A 524 50.02 -30.69 12.90
C ARG A 524 50.47 -29.30 12.42
N GLU A 525 50.27 -28.96 11.15
CA GLU A 525 50.65 -27.64 10.62
C GLU A 525 49.57 -26.55 10.80
N LEU A 526 48.36 -26.92 11.23
CA LEU A 526 47.31 -25.95 11.62
C LEU A 526 47.46 -25.39 13.05
N ARG A 527 48.50 -25.77 13.80
CA ARG A 527 48.74 -25.28 15.18
C ARG A 527 50.00 -24.43 15.35
N ALA A 528 50.75 -24.16 14.28
CA ALA A 528 52.00 -23.40 14.34
C ALA A 528 51.99 -22.06 13.59
N GLN A 529 50.86 -21.65 12.99
CA GLN A 529 50.70 -20.33 12.35
C GLN A 529 49.90 -19.31 13.19
N GLN A 530 49.70 -19.59 14.48
CA GLN A 530 49.32 -18.57 15.47
C GLN A 530 50.51 -18.26 16.39
N THR A 531 51.50 -17.56 15.86
CA THR A 531 52.36 -16.71 16.69
C THR A 531 52.54 -15.38 15.98
N VAL A 532 51.91 -14.36 16.55
CA VAL A 532 52.04 -12.95 16.18
C VAL A 532 53.48 -12.52 16.45
N PRO A 533 54.18 -11.81 15.53
CA PRO A 533 55.40 -11.11 15.91
C PRO A 533 55.02 -9.94 16.82
N LYS A 534 55.47 -10.01 18.09
CA LYS A 534 55.49 -8.83 18.96
C LYS A 534 56.41 -7.79 18.35
N ASN A 535 55.84 -6.68 17.90
CA ASN A 535 56.35 -5.32 18.08
C ASN A 535 55.16 -4.36 18.06
#